data_AF-A0A509MKJ9-F1
#
_entry.id   AF-A0A509MKJ9-F1
#
_cell.length_a   1.000
_cell.length_b   1.000
_cell.length_c   1.000
_cell.angle_alpha   90.00
_cell.angle_beta   90.00
_cell.angle_gamma   90.00
#
_symmetry.space_group_name_H-M   'P 1'
#
loop_
_entity.id
_entity.type
_entity.pdbx_description
1 polymer ?
#
loop_
_entity_poly.entity_id
_entity_poly.type
_entity_poly.pdbx_seq_one_letter_code
_entity_poly.pdbx_strand_id
1 'polypeptide(L)'
;MNRTYFKAIATDGTDFHTGKVHWLPDDGAPIPAGGWVVEHPTSERVGDDARTYLSVSILPTDCAGMGWPCRLLRVVPDGRQVSIPEPVGLPSKRASIRWRVTEELPAWQALGPQGHEIETLLGQVESLTEDQTLAMSAAWCDAWSAARGAARDAVWGAAWDAVWDAAWDAVRDAVRDAAWDAVRGAALDAVRGLLVLDLEPDAAEILLTPWVSVMGRSWEVAA
;
A
#
# COMPACT_ATOMS: atom_id res chain seq x y z
N MET A 1 17.81 41.76 -0.74
CA MET A 1 16.71 41.19 0.08
C MET A 1 17.35 40.23 1.07
N ASN A 2 17.19 40.45 2.37
CA ASN A 2 17.66 39.48 3.36
C ASN A 2 16.83 38.22 3.21
N ARG A 3 17.50 37.09 2.99
CA ARG A 3 16.85 35.78 2.87
C ARG A 3 16.27 35.41 4.23
N THR A 4 15.01 35.00 4.25
CA THR A 4 14.30 34.52 5.43
C THR A 4 14.58 33.04 5.66
N TYR A 5 14.64 32.64 6.92
CA TYR A 5 14.85 31.27 7.38
C TYR A 5 13.83 30.91 8.46
N PHE A 6 13.83 29.65 8.86
CA PHE A 6 12.87 29.08 9.80
C PHE A 6 13.60 28.34 10.91
N LYS A 7 13.05 28.43 12.12
CA LYS A 7 13.51 27.67 13.28
C LYS A 7 12.32 27.06 13.99
N ALA A 8 12.29 25.74 14.12
CA ALA A 8 11.44 25.06 15.08
C ALA A 8 12.15 25.01 16.44
N ILE A 9 11.38 25.24 17.51
CA ILE A 9 11.84 25.23 18.90
C ILE A 9 10.86 24.47 19.79
N ALA A 10 11.30 24.11 20.98
CA ALA A 10 10.45 23.50 22.00
C ALA A 10 9.35 24.49 22.46
N THR A 11 8.29 23.95 23.07
CA THR A 11 7.14 24.75 23.54
C THR A 11 7.51 25.78 24.61
N ASP A 12 8.59 25.54 25.35
CA ASP A 12 9.11 26.44 26.39
C ASP A 12 9.95 27.62 25.85
N GLY A 13 10.17 27.70 24.53
CA GLY A 13 10.97 28.78 23.94
C GLY A 13 12.42 28.39 23.61
N THR A 14 12.87 27.20 24.01
CA THR A 14 14.29 26.79 23.91
C THR A 14 14.60 25.92 22.69
N ASP A 15 15.89 25.77 22.38
CA ASP A 15 16.35 24.84 21.36
C ASP A 15 16.16 23.37 21.76
N PHE A 16 15.86 22.51 20.79
CA PHE A 16 15.70 21.07 21.02
C PHE A 16 16.98 20.32 21.44
N HIS A 17 18.17 20.86 21.19
CA HIS A 17 19.41 20.13 21.41
C HIS A 17 19.87 20.18 22.87
N THR A 18 19.87 21.38 23.45
CA THR A 18 20.40 21.63 24.79
C THR A 18 19.32 22.04 25.80
N GLY A 19 18.19 22.57 25.34
CA GLY A 19 17.16 23.17 26.20
C GLY A 19 17.64 24.41 26.95
N LYS A 20 18.68 25.08 26.43
CA LYS A 20 19.35 26.21 27.11
C LYS A 20 19.41 27.49 26.27
N VAL A 21 19.35 27.37 24.95
CA VAL A 21 19.34 28.54 24.08
C VAL A 21 17.91 28.99 23.90
N HIS A 22 17.59 30.16 24.44
CA HIS A 22 16.28 30.77 24.33
C HIS A 22 16.13 31.53 23.01
N TRP A 23 15.18 31.09 22.20
CA TRP A 23 14.86 31.73 20.92
C TRP A 23 13.75 32.77 21.02
N LEU A 24 13.16 32.91 22.19
CA LEU A 24 12.13 33.88 22.53
C LEU A 24 12.42 34.45 23.92
N PRO A 25 11.82 35.60 24.28
CA PRO A 25 11.95 36.15 25.62
C PRO A 25 11.52 35.15 26.70
N ASP A 26 12.39 34.91 27.69
CA ASP A 26 12.22 33.91 28.75
C ASP A 26 11.03 34.21 29.69
N ASP A 27 10.63 35.48 29.75
CA ASP A 27 9.48 35.98 30.51
C ASP A 27 8.15 35.84 29.74
N GLY A 28 8.18 35.29 28.52
CA GLY A 28 7.02 35.16 27.65
C GLY A 28 6.59 36.49 27.00
N ALA A 29 7.40 37.54 27.09
CA ALA A 29 7.12 38.80 26.40
C ALA A 29 7.03 38.58 24.88
N PRO A 30 6.19 39.37 24.18
CA PRO A 30 6.13 39.30 22.73
C PRO A 30 7.47 39.69 22.10
N ILE A 31 7.70 39.20 20.88
CA ILE A 31 8.88 39.58 20.09
C ILE A 31 8.88 41.12 19.93
N PRO A 32 9.97 41.82 20.28
CA PRO A 32 10.04 43.28 20.14
C PRO A 32 9.90 43.73 18.68
N ALA A 33 9.48 44.97 18.43
CA ALA A 33 9.32 45.51 17.07
C ALA A 33 10.60 45.43 16.21
N GLY A 34 11.78 45.45 16.84
CA GLY A 34 13.07 45.25 16.17
C GLY A 34 13.49 43.79 16.01
N GLY A 35 12.67 42.83 16.41
CA GLY A 35 13.00 41.41 16.51
C GLY A 35 13.78 41.04 17.77
N TRP A 36 13.76 39.76 18.11
CA TRP A 36 14.51 39.18 19.23
C TRP A 36 15.84 38.61 18.72
N VAL A 37 16.96 39.01 19.31
CA VAL A 37 18.29 38.53 18.90
C VAL A 37 18.67 37.32 19.74
N VAL A 38 19.05 36.25 19.06
CA VAL A 38 19.57 35.03 19.65
C VAL A 38 21.02 34.89 19.24
N GLU A 39 21.91 34.75 20.21
CA GLU A 39 23.34 34.55 19.99
C GLU A 39 23.80 33.26 20.67
N HIS A 40 24.63 32.51 19.97
CA HIS A 40 25.21 31.29 20.51
C HIS A 40 26.10 31.65 21.72
N PRO A 41 26.15 30.84 22.78
CA PRO A 41 27.00 31.13 23.94
C PRO A 41 28.51 31.17 23.63
N THR A 42 28.94 30.60 22.50
CA THR A 42 30.33 30.68 22.03
C THR A 42 30.56 31.96 21.23
N SER A 43 31.74 32.56 21.39
CA SER A 43 32.12 33.77 20.66
C SER A 43 32.43 33.52 19.18
N GLU A 44 32.81 32.29 18.82
CA GLU A 44 33.19 31.90 17.46
C GLU A 44 32.66 30.51 17.11
N ARG A 45 32.48 30.27 15.80
CA ARG A 45 32.11 28.98 15.24
C ARG A 45 33.36 28.17 14.91
N VAL A 46 33.37 26.89 15.27
CA VAL A 46 34.50 25.98 15.01
C VAL A 46 34.10 24.98 13.92
N GLY A 47 34.50 25.28 12.67
CA GLY A 47 34.23 24.42 11.52
C GLY A 47 32.75 24.05 11.42
N ASP A 48 32.46 22.75 11.32
CA ASP A 48 31.10 22.20 11.25
C ASP A 48 30.63 21.57 12.57
N ASP A 49 31.28 21.85 13.70
CA ASP A 49 30.83 21.38 15.02
C ASP A 49 29.52 22.06 15.42
N ALA A 50 28.44 21.27 15.47
CA ALA A 50 27.09 21.69 15.82
C ALA A 50 26.97 22.32 17.21
N ARG A 51 27.94 22.11 18.10
CA ARG A 51 27.99 22.73 19.44
C ARG A 51 28.46 24.18 19.44
N THR A 52 28.81 24.73 18.28
CA THR A 52 29.40 26.08 18.16
C THR A 52 28.61 27.02 17.26
N TYR A 53 27.38 26.63 16.88
CA TYR A 53 26.51 27.45 16.04
C TYR A 53 25.03 27.20 16.31
N LEU A 54 24.21 28.16 15.89
CA LEU A 54 22.76 28.05 15.85
C LEU A 54 22.30 27.61 14.46
N SER A 55 21.54 26.52 14.41
CA SER A 55 20.97 25.99 13.17
C SER A 55 19.57 26.52 12.92
N VAL A 56 19.30 26.89 11.66
CA VAL A 56 17.99 27.26 11.10
C VAL A 56 17.83 26.53 9.76
N SER A 57 16.67 26.65 9.11
CA SER A 57 16.38 26.02 7.82
C SER A 57 15.86 27.02 6.79
N ILE A 58 16.06 26.72 5.51
CA ILE A 58 15.38 27.44 4.41
C ILE A 58 13.94 26.98 4.21
N LEU A 59 13.55 25.84 4.81
CA LEU A 59 12.19 25.29 4.75
C LEU A 59 11.62 25.19 6.17
N PRO A 60 10.35 25.58 6.39
CA PRO A 60 9.73 25.42 7.71
C PRO A 60 9.59 23.96 8.12
N THR A 61 9.49 23.05 7.14
CA THR A 61 9.26 21.62 7.31
C THR A 61 10.52 20.78 7.52
N ASP A 62 11.70 21.41 7.49
CA ASP A 62 12.97 20.70 7.56
C ASP A 62 13.91 21.42 8.54
N CYS A 63 13.38 21.68 9.74
CA CYS A 63 14.13 22.27 10.84
C CYS A 63 14.86 21.17 11.61
N ALA A 64 16.19 21.20 11.60
CA ALA A 64 17.02 20.19 12.24
C ALA A 64 16.68 20.02 13.74
N GLY A 65 16.39 18.78 14.14
CA GLY A 65 16.04 18.42 15.52
C GLY A 65 14.62 18.75 15.94
N MET A 66 13.73 19.14 15.00
CA MET A 66 12.32 19.39 15.31
C MET A 66 11.63 18.15 15.88
N GLY A 67 10.87 18.35 16.97
CA GLY A 67 9.89 17.40 17.50
C GLY A 67 8.56 18.10 17.79
N TRP A 68 7.43 17.38 17.66
CA TRP A 68 6.10 17.90 17.95
C TRP A 68 5.68 17.57 19.40
N PRO A 69 5.00 18.48 20.12
CA PRO A 69 4.63 19.84 19.75
C PRO A 69 5.83 20.79 19.70
N CYS A 70 5.78 21.78 18.79
CA CYS A 70 6.81 22.79 18.63
C CYS A 70 6.23 24.20 18.49
N ARG A 71 7.08 25.21 18.56
CA ARG A 71 6.79 26.56 18.04
C ARG A 71 7.65 26.81 16.81
N LEU A 72 7.11 27.54 15.83
CA LEU A 72 7.81 27.84 14.58
C LEU A 72 8.11 29.32 14.48
N LEU A 73 9.37 29.65 14.19
CA LEU A 73 9.85 31.02 14.12
C LEU A 73 10.33 31.37 12.72
N ARG A 74 10.04 32.61 12.32
CA ARG A 74 10.68 33.24 11.17
C ARG A 74 11.89 34.04 11.62
N VAL A 75 13.05 33.76 11.02
CA VAL A 75 14.32 34.34 11.43
C VAL A 75 15.12 34.89 10.24
N VAL A 76 15.95 35.89 10.52
CA VAL A 76 16.86 36.52 9.55
C VAL A 76 18.28 36.58 10.11
N PRO A 77 19.32 36.64 9.26
CA PRO A 77 20.70 36.82 9.72
C PRO A 77 20.87 38.16 10.45
N ASP A 78 21.65 38.17 11.53
CA ASP A 78 21.93 39.40 12.31
C ASP A 78 23.43 39.71 12.31
N GLY A 79 23.91 40.28 11.20
CA GLY A 79 25.28 40.80 11.08
C GLY A 79 26.40 39.74 11.06
N ARG A 80 26.06 38.44 11.07
CA ARG A 80 27.03 37.33 11.04
C ARG A 80 26.91 36.49 9.77
N GLN A 81 28.01 35.85 9.39
CA GLN A 81 28.06 35.00 8.20
C GLN A 81 27.13 33.79 8.37
N VAL A 82 26.44 33.43 7.28
CA VAL A 82 25.61 32.22 7.20
C VAL A 82 26.32 31.19 6.34
N SER A 83 26.41 29.96 6.83
CA SER A 83 27.03 28.83 6.13
C SER A 83 26.06 27.65 5.98
N ILE A 84 26.48 26.66 5.20
CA ILE A 84 25.78 25.39 5.02
C ILE A 84 26.69 24.31 5.63
N PRO A 85 26.48 23.92 6.90
CA PRO A 85 27.40 23.01 7.61
C PRO A 85 27.35 21.58 7.07
N GLU A 86 26.20 21.16 6.53
CA GLU A 86 25.96 19.77 6.09
C GLU A 86 25.26 19.77 4.73
N PRO A 87 25.95 20.18 3.66
CA PRO A 87 25.32 20.44 2.35
C PRO A 87 24.70 19.20 1.70
N VAL A 88 25.16 18.00 2.07
CA VAL A 88 24.65 16.73 1.52
C VAL A 88 23.58 16.12 2.43
N GLY A 89 23.84 16.04 3.74
CA GLY A 89 22.93 15.39 4.69
C GLY A 89 21.73 16.27 5.08
N LEU A 90 21.93 17.58 5.21
CA LEU A 90 20.92 18.55 5.61
C LEU A 90 21.00 19.79 4.69
N PRO A 91 20.66 19.66 3.40
CA PRO A 91 20.86 20.72 2.39
C PRO A 91 20.08 22.02 2.69
N SER A 92 19.00 21.91 3.45
CA SER A 92 18.17 23.02 3.90
C SER A 92 18.76 23.78 5.08
N LYS A 93 19.66 23.14 5.85
CA LYS A 93 20.24 23.67 7.09
C LYS A 93 21.15 24.84 6.81
N ARG A 94 21.03 25.86 7.66
CA ARG A 94 21.89 27.04 7.67
C ARG A 94 22.40 27.25 9.08
N ALA A 95 23.65 27.66 9.18
CA ALA A 95 24.30 27.88 10.46
C ALA A 95 24.83 29.32 10.55
N SER A 96 24.66 29.92 11.72
CA SER A 96 25.33 31.15 12.12
C SER A 96 25.43 31.17 13.64
N ILE A 97 26.28 32.03 14.19
CA ILE A 97 26.34 32.24 15.65
C ILE A 97 25.24 33.19 16.13
N ARG A 98 24.56 33.91 15.22
CA ARG A 98 23.60 34.95 15.60
C ARG A 98 22.45 35.08 14.61
N TRP A 99 21.24 35.09 15.13
CA TRP A 99 20.00 35.21 14.37
C TRP A 99 19.07 36.24 15.01
N ARG A 100 18.20 36.83 14.20
CA ARG A 100 17.12 37.70 14.66
C ARG A 100 15.79 37.06 14.34
N VAL A 101 15.02 36.77 15.37
CA VAL A 101 13.64 36.30 15.28
C VAL A 101 12.74 37.49 15.00
N THR A 102 11.94 37.37 13.96
CA THR A 102 11.10 38.47 13.44
C THR A 102 9.64 38.28 13.80
N GLU A 103 9.18 37.04 13.83
CA GLU A 103 7.81 36.68 14.19
C GLU A 103 7.73 35.19 14.53
N GLU A 104 6.67 34.84 15.23
CA GLU A 104 6.23 33.47 15.43
C GLU A 104 5.15 33.14 14.41
N LEU A 105 5.27 31.98 13.77
CA LEU A 105 4.36 31.47 12.77
C LEU A 105 3.46 30.39 13.39
N PRO A 106 2.30 30.11 12.79
CA PRO A 106 1.50 28.95 13.18
C PRO A 106 2.34 27.66 13.14
N ALA A 107 2.39 26.94 14.27
CA ALA A 107 3.28 25.79 14.47
C ALA A 107 3.07 24.68 13.44
N TRP A 108 1.81 24.45 13.05
CA TRP A 108 1.44 23.45 12.05
C TRP A 108 2.15 23.61 10.71
N GLN A 109 2.67 24.79 10.35
CA GLN A 109 3.44 24.97 9.11
C GLN A 109 4.74 24.14 9.10
N ALA A 110 5.26 23.74 10.27
CA ALA A 110 6.40 22.83 10.37
C ALA A 110 6.06 21.39 9.94
N LEU A 111 4.78 21.01 9.93
CA LEU A 111 4.30 19.69 9.54
C LEU A 111 4.03 19.56 8.03
N GLY A 112 4.13 20.67 7.29
CA GLY A 112 3.98 20.70 5.84
C GLY A 112 2.61 21.15 5.35
N PRO A 113 2.29 20.90 4.08
CA PRO A 113 1.10 21.47 3.44
C PRO A 113 -0.22 21.00 4.05
N GLN A 114 -0.25 19.80 4.65
CA GLN A 114 -1.40 19.27 5.40
C GLN A 114 -1.25 19.51 6.92
N GLY A 115 -0.42 20.46 7.31
CA GLY A 115 -0.03 20.61 8.71
C GLY A 115 -1.20 20.91 9.63
N HIS A 116 -2.19 21.69 9.17
CA HIS A 116 -3.36 22.03 9.96
C HIS A 116 -4.24 20.80 10.27
N GLU A 117 -4.39 19.92 9.29
CA GLU A 117 -5.09 18.65 9.44
C GLU A 117 -4.33 17.70 10.38
N ILE A 118 -3.00 17.63 10.26
CA ILE A 118 -2.16 16.81 11.15
C ILE A 118 -2.24 17.33 12.59
N GLU A 119 -2.12 18.64 12.81
CA GLU A 119 -2.27 19.26 14.14
C GLU A 119 -3.64 18.94 14.75
N THR A 120 -4.71 19.06 13.96
CA THR A 120 -6.07 18.72 14.40
C THR A 120 -6.18 17.25 14.81
N LEU A 121 -5.64 16.33 14.00
CA LEU A 121 -5.64 14.90 14.31
C LEU A 121 -4.83 14.59 15.56
N LEU A 122 -3.65 15.19 15.72
CA LEU A 122 -2.81 15.01 16.90
C LEU A 122 -3.52 15.51 18.16
N GLY A 123 -4.18 16.67 18.09
CA GLY A 123 -5.00 17.19 19.19
C GLY A 123 -6.18 16.27 19.52
N GLN A 124 -6.84 15.69 18.52
CA GLN A 124 -7.88 14.69 18.73
C GLN A 124 -7.34 13.45 19.46
N VAL A 125 -6.19 12.92 19.02
CA VAL A 125 -5.53 11.76 19.64
C VAL A 125 -5.17 12.05 21.09
N GLU A 126 -4.62 13.22 21.39
CA GLU A 126 -4.30 13.64 22.77
C GLU A 126 -5.56 13.78 23.65
N SER A 127 -6.70 14.11 23.05
CA SER A 127 -7.98 14.27 23.75
C SER A 127 -8.84 13.00 23.82
N LEU A 128 -8.37 11.86 23.27
CA LEU A 128 -9.15 10.63 23.26
C LEU A 128 -9.46 10.17 24.67
N THR A 129 -10.75 9.91 24.92
CA THR A 129 -11.16 9.26 26.16
C THR A 129 -10.84 7.77 26.14
N GLU A 130 -10.85 7.14 27.32
CA GLU A 130 -10.71 5.68 27.43
C GLU A 130 -11.79 4.95 26.63
N ASP A 131 -13.06 5.38 26.75
CA ASP A 131 -14.18 4.82 26.01
C ASP A 131 -14.00 4.92 24.48
N GLN A 132 -13.52 6.07 23.99
CA GLN A 132 -13.25 6.27 22.56
C GLN A 132 -12.10 5.36 22.08
N THR A 133 -11.07 5.18 22.90
CA THR A 133 -9.94 4.30 22.60
C THR A 133 -10.40 2.83 22.52
N LEU A 134 -11.24 2.39 23.47
CA LEU A 134 -11.83 1.05 23.46
C LEU A 134 -12.74 0.84 22.24
N ALA A 135 -13.58 1.83 21.90
CA ALA A 135 -14.43 1.78 20.72
C ALA A 135 -13.61 1.68 19.42
N MET A 136 -12.50 2.41 19.30
CA MET A 136 -11.60 2.36 18.14
C MET A 136 -10.95 0.98 18.01
N SER A 137 -10.52 0.39 19.12
CA SER A 137 -9.96 -0.98 19.15
C SER A 137 -10.99 -2.04 18.73
N ALA A 138 -12.23 -1.93 19.22
CA ALA A 138 -13.32 -2.82 18.82
C ALA A 138 -13.62 -2.71 17.32
N ALA A 139 -13.76 -1.49 16.80
CA ALA A 139 -13.98 -1.24 15.37
C ALA A 139 -12.85 -1.80 14.50
N TRP A 140 -11.59 -1.68 14.95
CA TRP A 140 -10.44 -2.28 14.27
C TRP A 140 -10.53 -3.81 14.22
N CYS A 141 -10.84 -4.45 15.36
CA CYS A 141 -11.01 -5.90 15.44
C CYS A 141 -12.13 -6.40 14.52
N ASP A 142 -13.24 -5.69 14.45
CA ASP A 142 -14.37 -6.02 13.57
C ASP A 142 -13.98 -5.90 12.09
N ALA A 143 -13.35 -4.78 11.71
CA ALA A 143 -12.89 -4.56 10.33
C ALA A 143 -11.88 -5.62 9.89
N TRP A 144 -10.92 -5.96 10.76
CA TRP A 144 -9.94 -7.01 10.49
C TRP A 144 -10.59 -8.39 10.33
N SER A 145 -11.56 -8.70 11.20
CA SER A 145 -12.30 -9.97 11.15
C SER A 145 -13.12 -10.09 9.86
N ALA A 146 -13.79 -9.01 9.45
CA ALA A 146 -14.54 -8.94 8.20
C ALA A 146 -13.62 -9.13 6.98
N ALA A 147 -12.49 -8.43 6.93
CA ALA A 147 -11.52 -8.57 5.84
C ALA A 147 -10.97 -10.01 5.75
N ARG A 148 -10.69 -10.63 6.90
CA ARG A 148 -10.22 -12.02 6.96
C ARG A 148 -11.30 -13.02 6.54
N GLY A 149 -12.56 -12.78 6.89
CA GLY A 149 -13.70 -13.57 6.43
C GLY A 149 -13.84 -13.54 4.92
N ALA A 150 -13.90 -12.34 4.34
CA ALA A 150 -13.98 -12.15 2.90
C ALA A 150 -12.83 -12.83 2.13
N ALA A 151 -11.59 -12.73 2.64
CA ALA A 151 -10.44 -13.40 2.04
C ALA A 151 -10.56 -14.93 2.08
N ARG A 152 -11.06 -15.50 3.19
CA ARG A 152 -11.29 -16.95 3.31
C ARG A 152 -12.40 -17.43 2.39
N ASP A 153 -13.51 -16.70 2.32
CA ASP A 153 -14.64 -17.05 1.47
C ASP A 153 -14.25 -17.03 -0.01
N ALA A 154 -13.46 -16.04 -0.43
CA ALA A 154 -12.92 -15.98 -1.79
C ALA A 154 -12.02 -17.18 -2.12
N VAL A 155 -11.13 -17.56 -1.18
CA VAL A 155 -10.25 -18.73 -1.36
C VAL A 155 -11.06 -20.03 -1.40
N TRP A 156 -12.05 -20.18 -0.52
CA TRP A 156 -12.88 -21.38 -0.51
C TRP A 156 -13.80 -21.49 -1.71
N GLY A 157 -14.39 -20.38 -2.17
CA GLY A 157 -15.15 -20.33 -3.40
C GLY A 157 -14.32 -20.78 -4.59
N ALA A 158 -13.14 -20.17 -4.78
CA ALA A 158 -12.25 -20.54 -5.88
C ALA A 158 -11.78 -22.01 -5.82
N ALA A 159 -11.50 -22.52 -4.63
CA ALA A 159 -11.11 -23.92 -4.47
C ALA A 159 -12.27 -24.88 -4.77
N TRP A 160 -13.49 -24.55 -4.33
CA TRP A 160 -14.67 -25.37 -4.57
C TRP A 160 -15.07 -25.39 -6.04
N ASP A 161 -15.04 -24.22 -6.70
CA ASP A 161 -15.30 -24.09 -8.14
C ASP A 161 -14.30 -24.94 -8.95
N ALA A 162 -13.00 -24.83 -8.64
CA ALA A 162 -11.96 -25.62 -9.31
C ALA A 162 -12.15 -27.14 -9.13
N VAL A 163 -12.55 -27.59 -7.93
CA VAL A 163 -12.84 -29.00 -7.66
C VAL A 163 -14.07 -29.47 -8.43
N TRP A 164 -15.12 -28.64 -8.48
CA TRP A 164 -16.36 -28.98 -9.17
C TRP A 164 -16.19 -29.03 -10.69
N ASP A 165 -15.45 -28.08 -11.25
CA ASP A 165 -15.09 -28.06 -12.68
C ASP A 165 -14.25 -29.30 -13.04
N ALA A 166 -13.21 -29.61 -12.26
CA ALA A 166 -12.38 -30.79 -12.49
C ALA A 166 -13.18 -32.10 -12.39
N ALA A 167 -14.12 -32.19 -11.44
CA ALA A 167 -14.99 -33.36 -11.30
C ALA A 167 -15.94 -33.50 -12.50
N TRP A 168 -16.54 -32.40 -12.97
CA TRP A 168 -17.42 -32.42 -14.14
C TRP A 168 -16.69 -32.77 -15.43
N ASP A 169 -15.51 -32.21 -15.64
CA ASP A 169 -14.67 -32.55 -16.80
C ASP A 169 -14.31 -34.03 -16.80
N ALA A 170 -13.88 -34.58 -15.66
CA ALA A 170 -13.56 -36.00 -15.52
C ALA A 170 -14.78 -36.91 -15.81
N VAL A 171 -15.98 -36.54 -15.31
CA VAL A 171 -17.22 -37.28 -15.59
C VAL A 171 -17.58 -37.22 -17.07
N ARG A 172 -17.48 -36.04 -17.70
CA ARG A 172 -17.77 -35.87 -19.13
C ARG A 172 -16.82 -36.67 -20.00
N ASP A 173 -15.53 -36.67 -19.68
CA ASP A 173 -14.53 -37.45 -20.41
C ASP A 173 -14.78 -38.94 -20.26
N ALA A 174 -15.03 -39.45 -19.05
CA ALA A 174 -15.36 -40.86 -18.84
C ALA A 174 -16.63 -41.30 -19.59
N VAL A 175 -17.68 -40.48 -19.61
CA VAL A 175 -18.92 -40.76 -20.37
C VAL A 175 -18.65 -40.75 -21.87
N ARG A 176 -17.84 -39.80 -22.37
CA ARG A 176 -17.50 -39.69 -23.78
C ARG A 176 -16.63 -40.87 -24.23
N ASP A 177 -15.67 -41.30 -23.43
CA ASP A 177 -14.82 -42.45 -23.70
C ASP A 177 -15.65 -43.74 -23.72
N ALA A 178 -16.54 -43.94 -22.73
CA ALA A 178 -17.45 -45.09 -22.72
C ALA A 178 -18.39 -45.12 -23.93
N ALA A 179 -18.90 -43.96 -24.35
CA ALA A 179 -19.72 -43.84 -25.56
C ALA A 179 -18.90 -44.12 -26.83
N TRP A 180 -17.67 -43.61 -26.92
CA TRP A 180 -16.77 -43.87 -28.04
C TRP A 180 -16.35 -45.33 -28.12
N ASP A 181 -16.03 -45.98 -26.99
CA ASP A 181 -15.72 -47.41 -26.95
C ASP A 181 -16.92 -48.27 -27.35
N ALA A 182 -18.14 -47.89 -26.94
CA ALA A 182 -19.36 -48.57 -27.39
C ALA A 182 -19.57 -48.41 -28.90
N VAL A 183 -19.38 -47.20 -29.45
CA VAL A 183 -19.49 -46.92 -30.89
C VAL A 183 -18.38 -47.61 -31.68
N ARG A 184 -17.14 -47.63 -31.17
CA ARG A 184 -15.99 -48.26 -31.80
C ARG A 184 -16.09 -49.78 -31.72
N GLY A 185 -16.62 -50.33 -30.64
CA GLY A 185 -16.98 -51.74 -30.51
C GLY A 185 -18.05 -52.13 -31.53
N ALA A 186 -19.12 -51.35 -31.64
CA ALA A 186 -20.15 -51.55 -32.66
C ALA A 186 -19.59 -51.41 -34.09
N ALA A 187 -18.68 -50.45 -34.33
CA ALA A 187 -18.03 -50.27 -35.62
C ALA A 187 -17.00 -51.38 -35.93
N LEU A 188 -16.25 -51.86 -34.93
CA LEU A 188 -15.30 -52.98 -35.08
C LEU A 188 -16.04 -54.30 -35.25
N ASP A 189 -17.20 -54.50 -34.62
CA ASP A 189 -18.07 -55.65 -34.86
C ASP A 189 -18.71 -55.57 -36.25
N ALA A 190 -19.11 -54.38 -36.71
CA ALA A 190 -19.56 -54.18 -38.08
C ALA A 190 -18.44 -54.42 -39.11
N VAL A 191 -17.21 -53.96 -38.83
CA VAL A 191 -16.03 -54.17 -39.67
C VAL A 191 -15.58 -55.63 -39.64
N ARG A 192 -15.65 -56.32 -38.49
CA ARG A 192 -15.42 -57.78 -38.40
C ARG A 192 -16.48 -58.56 -39.16
N GLY A 193 -17.74 -58.13 -39.10
CA GLY A 193 -18.82 -58.69 -39.92
C GLY A 193 -18.58 -58.50 -41.42
N LEU A 194 -18.04 -57.35 -41.83
CA LEU A 194 -17.63 -57.07 -43.21
C LEU A 194 -16.36 -57.83 -43.64
N LEU A 195 -15.38 -58.02 -42.75
CA LEU A 195 -14.17 -58.82 -43.00
C LEU A 195 -14.46 -60.33 -43.09
N VAL A 196 -15.53 -60.80 -42.43
CA VAL A 196 -16.05 -62.17 -42.57
C VAL A 196 -16.81 -62.36 -43.90
N LEU A 197 -17.33 -61.28 -44.50
CA LEU A 197 -18.04 -61.32 -45.79
C LEU A 197 -17.10 -61.44 -47.02
N ASP A 198 -15.80 -61.27 -46.85
CA ASP A 198 -14.81 -61.50 -47.92
C ASP A 198 -14.28 -62.96 -47.97
N LEU A 199 -14.85 -63.87 -47.17
CA LEU A 199 -14.58 -65.30 -47.20
C LEU A 199 -15.84 -66.09 -47.61
N GLU A 200 -15.96 -66.28 -48.91
CA GLU A 200 -16.81 -67.23 -49.65
C GLU A 200 -18.33 -66.92 -49.74
N PRO A 201 -18.87 -66.64 -50.96
CA PRO A 201 -20.25 -66.17 -51.16
C PRO A 201 -21.38 -67.16 -50.82
N ASP A 202 -21.09 -68.44 -50.57
CA ASP A 202 -22.13 -69.47 -50.42
C ASP A 202 -22.74 -69.55 -49.00
N ALA A 203 -22.17 -68.86 -48.01
CA ALA A 203 -22.67 -68.88 -46.63
C ALA A 203 -23.84 -67.90 -46.37
N ALA A 204 -24.06 -66.93 -47.25
CA ALA A 204 -25.08 -65.88 -47.07
C ALA A 204 -26.52 -66.39 -47.27
N GLU A 205 -26.74 -67.43 -48.09
CA GLU A 205 -28.09 -67.93 -48.39
C GLU A 205 -28.71 -68.72 -47.22
N ILE A 206 -27.88 -69.45 -46.46
CA ILE A 206 -28.31 -70.27 -45.32
C ILE A 206 -28.81 -69.39 -44.16
N LEU A 207 -28.19 -68.23 -43.93
CA LEU A 207 -28.51 -67.35 -42.80
C LEU A 207 -29.70 -66.40 -43.05
N LEU A 208 -30.01 -66.08 -44.31
CA LEU A 208 -31.14 -65.21 -44.68
C LEU A 208 -32.48 -65.97 -44.78
N THR A 209 -32.45 -67.31 -44.78
CA THR A 209 -33.64 -68.17 -44.93
C THR A 209 -34.74 -67.91 -43.88
N PRO A 210 -34.47 -67.70 -42.58
CA PRO A 210 -35.51 -67.39 -41.59
C PRO A 210 -36.08 -65.97 -41.71
N TRP A 211 -35.30 -65.00 -42.18
CA TRP A 211 -35.73 -63.61 -42.37
C TRP A 211 -36.56 -63.43 -43.65
N VAL A 212 -36.17 -64.09 -44.75
CA VAL A 212 -36.94 -64.10 -46.01
C VAL A 212 -38.29 -64.82 -45.83
N SER A 213 -38.37 -65.85 -44.99
CA SER A 213 -39.64 -66.55 -44.73
C SER A 213 -40.63 -65.76 -43.87
N VAL A 214 -40.16 -64.80 -43.05
CA VAL A 214 -40.99 -63.99 -42.14
C VAL A 214 -41.35 -62.61 -42.73
N MET A 215 -40.42 -61.95 -43.42
CA MET A 215 -40.56 -60.54 -43.86
C MET A 215 -40.62 -60.37 -45.39
N GLY A 216 -40.34 -61.44 -46.16
CA GLY A 216 -40.10 -61.35 -47.60
C GLY A 216 -38.87 -60.50 -47.95
N ARG A 217 -38.48 -60.44 -49.22
CA ARG A 217 -37.37 -59.58 -49.70
C ARG A 217 -37.84 -58.13 -49.92
N SER A 218 -38.51 -57.56 -48.92
CA SER A 218 -39.18 -56.24 -49.03
C SER A 218 -38.24 -55.03 -49.11
N TRP A 219 -36.92 -55.25 -48.96
CA TRP A 219 -35.87 -54.25 -49.17
C TRP A 219 -35.19 -54.36 -50.55
N GLU A 220 -35.57 -55.33 -51.39
CA GLU A 220 -35.14 -55.37 -52.79
C GLU A 220 -36.12 -54.57 -53.64
N VAL A 221 -35.72 -53.37 -54.05
CA VAL A 221 -36.46 -52.59 -55.04
C VAL A 221 -35.87 -52.89 -56.41
N ALA A 222 -36.64 -53.57 -57.25
CA ALA A 222 -36.36 -53.69 -58.68
C ALA A 222 -36.47 -52.31 -59.34
N ALA A 223 -35.54 -52.02 -60.25
CA ALA A 223 -35.60 -50.87 -61.15
C ALA A 223 -36.82 -50.94 -62.08
#